data_AF-A0A426FU09-F1
#
_entry.id   AF-A0A426FU09-F1
#
_cell.length_a   1.000
_cell.length_b   1.000
_cell.length_c   1.000
_cell.angle_alpha   90.00
_cell.angle_beta   90.00
_cell.angle_gamma   90.00
#
_symmetry.space_group_name_H-M   'P 1'
#
loop_
_entity.id
_entity.type
_entity.pdbx_description
1 polymer ?
#
loop_
_entity_poly.entity_id
_entity_poly.type
_entity_poly.pdbx_seq_one_letter_code
_entity_poly.pdbx_strand_id
1 'polypeptide(L)'
;MTPEQAARVAAGGFRYTDAENRDLAGPIKLPWRIFYKQPSSGPDAAWFDAVKHGDLATVRKMVAQGQNIEAKDNDALGQTALGWAAFIGYEDMVDYLVAQDASLQATDRSDVYNVLKSAVLGKNTRIVRKIHALLPDTDLNDQTLDSDGETLLMIAASNDRLETAEYLLSQGADPNLVTTIRSTGAAAYDQSALSYACTRGYGDMQKLLIAHGVINHRTGRSSCE
;
A
#
# COMPACT_ATOMS: atom_id res chain seq x y z
N MET A 1 -12.95 10.87 7.79
CA MET A 1 -14.18 10.14 7.46
C MET A 1 -15.30 11.14 7.16
N THR A 2 -16.04 11.00 6.06
CA THR A 2 -17.21 11.83 5.72
C THR A 2 -18.48 11.30 6.42
N PRO A 3 -19.57 12.09 6.51
CA PRO A 3 -20.84 11.61 7.06
C PRO A 3 -21.40 10.38 6.34
N GLU A 4 -21.26 10.30 5.01
CA GLU A 4 -21.71 9.15 4.23
C GLU A 4 -20.90 7.88 4.54
N GLN A 5 -19.57 8.03 4.68
CA GLN A 5 -18.69 6.95 5.10
C GLN A 5 -19.07 6.45 6.50
N ALA A 6 -19.35 7.37 7.43
CA ALA A 6 -19.79 7.03 8.78
C ALA A 6 -21.14 6.29 8.78
N ALA A 7 -22.09 6.72 7.96
CA ALA A 7 -23.39 6.08 7.82
C ALA A 7 -23.28 4.64 7.28
N ARG A 8 -22.39 4.39 6.30
CA ARG A 8 -22.14 3.04 5.78
C ARG A 8 -21.57 2.11 6.85
N VAL A 9 -20.59 2.59 7.61
CA VAL A 9 -20.01 1.83 8.73
C VAL A 9 -21.06 1.54 9.81
N ALA A 10 -21.87 2.54 10.17
CA ALA A 10 -22.96 2.37 11.15
C ALA A 10 -24.03 1.35 10.71
N ALA A 11 -24.22 1.18 9.40
CA ALA A 11 -25.08 0.15 8.82
C ALA A 11 -24.41 -1.25 8.72
N GLY A 12 -23.18 -1.41 9.25
CA GLY A 12 -22.41 -2.65 9.19
C GLY A 12 -21.68 -2.89 7.87
N GLY A 13 -21.58 -1.88 7.00
CA GLY A 13 -20.90 -1.96 5.71
C GLY A 13 -19.47 -1.44 5.73
N PHE A 14 -18.77 -1.56 4.60
CA PHE A 14 -17.46 -0.95 4.39
C PHE A 14 -17.55 0.57 4.32
N ARG A 15 -16.54 1.25 4.88
CA ARG A 15 -16.41 2.71 4.82
C ARG A 15 -16.38 3.23 3.38
N TYR A 16 -15.61 2.57 2.53
CA TYR A 16 -15.57 2.83 1.08
C TYR A 16 -16.58 1.94 0.34
N THR A 17 -17.08 2.46 -0.77
CA THR A 17 -17.97 1.74 -1.70
C THR A 17 -17.26 0.54 -2.34
N ASP A 18 -18.03 -0.42 -2.89
CA ASP A 18 -17.47 -1.55 -3.64
C ASP A 18 -16.60 -1.08 -4.83
N ALA A 19 -16.99 0.00 -5.50
CA ALA A 19 -16.21 0.59 -6.58
C ALA A 19 -14.86 1.15 -6.10
N GLU A 20 -14.85 1.92 -5.01
CA GLU A 20 -13.61 2.44 -4.40
C GLU A 20 -12.70 1.31 -3.91
N ASN A 21 -13.25 0.29 -3.26
CA ASN A 21 -12.49 -0.88 -2.80
C ASN A 21 -11.88 -1.66 -3.97
N ARG A 22 -12.62 -1.84 -5.08
CA ARG A 22 -12.13 -2.51 -6.30
C ARG A 22 -11.08 -1.71 -7.06
N ASP A 23 -11.16 -0.39 -7.03
CA ASP A 23 -10.13 0.49 -7.59
C ASP A 23 -8.81 0.40 -6.78
N LEU A 24 -8.94 0.25 -5.46
CA LEU A 24 -7.81 0.05 -4.56
C LEU A 24 -7.14 -1.31 -4.81
N ALA A 25 -7.91 -2.41 -4.75
CA ALA A 25 -7.44 -3.75 -5.06
C ALA A 25 -8.56 -4.62 -5.61
N GLY A 26 -8.25 -5.48 -6.57
CA GLY A 26 -9.20 -6.36 -7.23
C GLY A 26 -8.49 -7.44 -8.04
N PRO A 27 -9.21 -8.21 -8.87
CA PRO A 27 -8.63 -9.33 -9.62
C PRO A 27 -7.45 -8.98 -10.55
N ILE A 28 -7.36 -7.71 -10.98
CA ILE A 28 -6.32 -7.22 -11.90
C ILE A 28 -5.20 -6.48 -11.15
N LYS A 29 -5.54 -5.72 -10.11
CA LYS A 29 -4.61 -4.88 -9.33
C LYS A 29 -4.57 -5.42 -7.91
N LEU A 30 -3.41 -5.92 -7.46
CA LEU A 30 -3.23 -6.51 -6.12
C LEU A 30 -4.26 -7.63 -5.77
N PRO A 31 -4.40 -8.68 -6.60
CA PRO A 31 -5.41 -9.73 -6.39
C PRO A 31 -5.24 -10.52 -5.07
N TRP A 32 -4.07 -10.48 -4.44
CA TRP A 32 -3.82 -11.09 -3.14
C TRP A 32 -4.27 -10.22 -1.95
N ARG A 33 -4.68 -8.95 -2.17
CA ARG A 33 -5.10 -8.01 -1.10
C ARG A 33 -6.60 -7.70 -1.09
N ILE A 34 -7.43 -8.57 -1.67
CA ILE A 34 -8.88 -8.37 -1.71
C ILE A 34 -9.49 -8.61 -0.33
N PHE A 35 -9.59 -7.56 0.49
CA PHE A 35 -10.04 -7.61 1.88
C PHE A 35 -11.56 -7.61 2.06
N TYR A 36 -12.31 -7.28 1.01
CA TYR A 36 -13.77 -7.07 1.05
C TYR A 36 -14.59 -8.25 0.51
N LYS A 37 -13.94 -9.37 0.18
CA LYS A 37 -14.60 -10.54 -0.42
C LYS A 37 -15.00 -11.61 0.59
N GLN A 38 -14.20 -11.80 1.63
CA GLN A 38 -14.45 -12.78 2.67
C GLN A 38 -14.21 -12.12 4.03
N PRO A 39 -15.07 -12.38 5.03
CA PRO A 39 -14.80 -12.01 6.41
C PRO A 39 -13.47 -12.60 6.87
N SER A 40 -12.88 -11.96 7.87
CA SER A 40 -11.72 -12.49 8.56
C SER A 40 -12.13 -13.74 9.34
N SER A 41 -11.19 -14.65 9.60
CA SER A 41 -11.43 -15.86 10.40
C SER A 41 -10.41 -15.98 11.53
N GLY A 42 -10.66 -16.93 12.44
CA GLY A 42 -9.84 -17.13 13.63
C GLY A 42 -10.23 -16.26 14.83
N PRO A 43 -9.43 -16.29 15.91
CA PRO A 43 -9.77 -15.65 17.18
C PRO A 43 -9.86 -14.12 17.10
N ASP A 44 -9.09 -13.49 16.21
CA ASP A 44 -9.07 -12.05 15.99
C ASP A 44 -9.97 -11.61 14.81
N ALA A 45 -10.88 -12.47 14.33
CA ALA A 45 -11.72 -12.17 13.18
C ALA A 45 -12.51 -10.85 13.32
N ALA A 46 -13.17 -10.67 14.47
CA ALA A 46 -13.97 -9.47 14.73
C ALA A 46 -13.11 -8.19 14.76
N TRP A 47 -11.86 -8.29 15.22
CA TRP A 47 -10.90 -7.21 15.20
C TRP A 47 -10.55 -6.80 13.77
N PHE A 48 -10.20 -7.76 12.92
CA PHE A 48 -9.85 -7.47 11.53
C PHE A 48 -11.05 -7.07 10.69
N ASP A 49 -12.24 -7.57 10.98
CA ASP A 49 -13.47 -7.09 10.33
C ASP A 49 -13.72 -5.63 10.67
N ALA A 50 -13.58 -5.21 11.94
CA ALA A 50 -13.69 -3.80 12.31
C ALA A 50 -12.65 -2.92 11.60
N VAL A 51 -11.40 -3.39 11.53
CA VAL A 51 -10.32 -2.69 10.81
C VAL A 51 -10.65 -2.57 9.32
N LYS A 52 -11.00 -3.67 8.63
CA LYS A 52 -11.27 -3.70 7.19
C LYS A 52 -12.49 -2.87 6.81
N HIS A 53 -13.54 -2.85 7.64
CA HIS A 53 -14.71 -2.01 7.44
C HIS A 53 -14.42 -0.52 7.73
N GLY A 54 -13.30 -0.18 8.38
CA GLY A 54 -13.01 1.19 8.79
C GLY A 54 -13.86 1.63 9.99
N ASP A 55 -14.22 0.70 10.88
CA ASP A 55 -14.94 0.99 12.11
C ASP A 55 -13.99 1.35 13.25
N LEU A 56 -13.54 2.60 13.24
CA LEU A 56 -12.64 3.12 14.28
C LEU A 56 -13.29 3.10 15.67
N ALA A 57 -14.62 3.20 15.78
CA ALA A 57 -15.28 3.17 17.08
C ALA A 57 -15.19 1.78 17.72
N THR A 58 -15.46 0.73 16.95
CA THR A 58 -15.29 -0.65 17.40
C THR A 58 -13.82 -0.99 17.66
N VAL A 59 -12.91 -0.55 16.80
CA VAL A 59 -11.45 -0.70 17.02
C VAL A 59 -11.03 -0.09 18.36
N ARG A 60 -11.42 1.15 18.67
CA ARG A 60 -11.11 1.81 19.95
C ARG A 60 -11.68 1.03 21.14
N LYS A 61 -12.91 0.53 21.02
CA LYS A 61 -13.55 -0.27 22.07
C LYS A 61 -12.79 -1.57 22.33
N MET A 62 -12.37 -2.28 21.28
CA MET A 62 -11.62 -3.54 21.40
C MET A 62 -10.23 -3.31 22.02
N VAL A 63 -9.52 -2.26 21.61
CA VAL A 63 -8.24 -1.90 22.24
C VAL A 63 -8.41 -1.59 23.74
N ALA A 64 -9.46 -0.84 24.12
CA ALA A 64 -9.77 -0.58 25.52
C ALA A 64 -10.13 -1.85 26.31
N GLN A 65 -10.50 -2.94 25.63
CA GLN A 65 -10.79 -4.26 26.21
C GLN A 65 -9.57 -5.20 26.19
N GLY A 66 -8.39 -4.71 25.80
CA GLY A 66 -7.15 -5.49 25.80
C GLY A 66 -6.89 -6.26 24.50
N GLN A 67 -7.51 -5.88 23.38
CA GLN A 67 -7.16 -6.44 22.08
C GLN A 67 -5.67 -6.26 21.78
N ASN A 68 -5.01 -7.33 21.34
CA ASN A 68 -3.64 -7.27 20.88
C ASN A 68 -3.58 -6.49 19.55
N ILE A 69 -2.97 -5.31 19.57
CA ILE A 69 -2.79 -4.42 18.40
C ILE A 69 -1.89 -5.08 17.34
N GLU A 70 -0.91 -5.88 17.79
CA GLU A 70 0.03 -6.61 16.94
C GLU A 70 -0.48 -7.99 16.50
N ALA A 71 -1.78 -8.28 16.73
CA ALA A 71 -2.42 -9.44 16.15
C ALA A 71 -2.20 -9.47 14.63
N LYS A 72 -2.17 -10.69 14.08
CA LYS A 72 -1.90 -10.95 12.66
C LYS A 72 -3.13 -11.56 12.02
N ASP A 73 -3.55 -10.99 10.90
CA ASP A 73 -4.67 -11.49 10.11
C ASP A 73 -4.22 -12.72 9.32
N ASN A 74 -4.13 -13.86 10.02
CA ASN A 74 -3.44 -15.04 9.53
C ASN A 74 -4.06 -15.63 8.27
N ASP A 75 -5.34 -15.41 8.00
CA ASP A 75 -5.98 -15.87 6.76
C ASP A 75 -5.86 -14.85 5.62
N ALA A 76 -5.41 -13.62 5.92
CA ALA A 76 -5.14 -12.58 4.94
C ALA A 76 -3.70 -12.05 5.07
N LEU A 77 -2.76 -12.93 4.71
CA LEU A 77 -1.31 -12.65 4.59
C LEU A 77 -0.58 -12.37 5.91
N GLY A 78 -1.25 -12.40 7.06
CA GLY A 78 -0.62 -12.07 8.34
C GLY A 78 -0.39 -10.57 8.49
N GLN A 79 -1.24 -9.73 7.92
CA GLN A 79 -1.13 -8.28 8.09
C GLN A 79 -1.63 -7.84 9.47
N THR A 80 -1.03 -6.78 10.04
CA THR A 80 -1.50 -6.14 11.28
C THR A 80 -2.62 -5.14 10.99
N ALA A 81 -3.27 -4.65 12.05
CA ALA A 81 -4.28 -3.61 11.94
C ALA A 81 -3.74 -2.33 11.30
N LEU A 82 -2.53 -1.91 11.68
CA LEU A 82 -1.90 -0.72 11.12
C LEU A 82 -1.57 -0.89 9.64
N GLY A 83 -1.07 -2.07 9.23
CA GLY A 83 -0.83 -2.39 7.83
C GLY A 83 -2.11 -2.33 6.98
N TRP A 84 -3.22 -2.88 7.49
CA TRP A 84 -4.52 -2.78 6.83
C TRP A 84 -5.04 -1.35 6.76
N ALA A 85 -5.02 -0.61 7.86
CA ALA A 85 -5.48 0.78 7.89
C ALA A 85 -4.68 1.67 6.92
N ALA A 86 -3.36 1.47 6.86
CA ALA A 86 -2.47 2.20 5.97
C ALA A 86 -2.71 1.86 4.50
N PHE A 87 -2.86 0.58 4.17
CA PHE A 87 -3.17 0.11 2.82
C PHE A 87 -4.55 0.61 2.34
N ILE A 88 -5.58 0.49 3.18
CA ILE A 88 -6.95 0.81 2.77
C ILE A 88 -7.17 2.33 2.68
N GLY A 89 -6.46 3.12 3.49
CA GLY A 89 -6.52 4.59 3.42
C GLY A 89 -7.21 5.25 4.61
N TYR A 90 -7.32 4.56 5.75
CA TYR A 90 -8.02 5.05 6.94
C TYR A 90 -7.13 5.95 7.82
N GLU A 91 -6.95 7.21 7.43
CA GLU A 91 -6.07 8.19 8.11
C GLU A 91 -6.34 8.29 9.63
N ASP A 92 -7.60 8.33 10.04
CA ASP A 92 -8.02 8.42 11.44
C ASP A 92 -7.67 7.16 12.26
N MET A 93 -7.71 6.00 11.62
CA MET A 93 -7.33 4.73 12.23
C MET A 93 -5.82 4.56 12.29
N VAL A 94 -5.09 5.01 11.26
CA VAL A 94 -3.62 5.08 11.31
C VAL A 94 -3.17 5.99 12.47
N ASP A 95 -3.73 7.20 12.57
CA ASP A 95 -3.40 8.14 13.65
C ASP A 95 -3.66 7.51 15.02
N TYR A 96 -4.78 6.81 15.17
CA TYR A 96 -5.10 6.12 16.42
C TYR A 96 -4.11 4.99 16.72
N LEU A 97 -3.89 4.06 15.79
CA LEU A 97 -3.05 2.89 16.02
C LEU A 97 -1.59 3.28 16.29
N VAL A 98 -1.06 4.28 15.58
CA VAL A 98 0.27 4.84 15.87
C VAL A 98 0.31 5.46 17.27
N ALA A 99 -0.73 6.18 17.69
CA ALA A 99 -0.84 6.71 19.06
C ALA A 99 -1.05 5.64 20.13
N GLN A 100 -1.23 4.37 19.75
CA GLN A 100 -1.25 3.20 20.64
C GLN A 100 0.01 2.34 20.47
N ASP A 101 1.10 2.93 19.96
CA ASP A 101 2.40 2.30 19.78
C ASP A 101 2.40 1.08 18.84
N ALA A 102 1.46 1.03 17.88
CA ALA A 102 1.48 0.00 16.84
C ALA A 102 2.80 0.04 16.05
N SER A 103 3.38 -1.13 15.79
CA SER A 103 4.69 -1.24 15.16
C SER A 103 4.68 -0.76 13.72
N LEU A 104 5.55 0.22 13.42
CA LEU A 104 5.81 0.66 12.04
C LEU A 104 6.57 -0.39 11.22
N GLN A 105 7.24 -1.35 11.88
CA GLN A 105 8.01 -2.43 11.25
C GLN A 105 7.17 -3.69 10.99
N ALA A 106 5.84 -3.56 10.99
CA ALA A 106 4.96 -4.69 10.74
C ALA A 106 5.13 -5.23 9.31
N THR A 107 5.35 -6.55 9.23
CA THR A 107 5.49 -7.29 7.97
C THR A 107 4.28 -8.17 7.66
N ASP A 108 4.18 -8.64 6.42
CA ASP A 108 3.23 -9.67 5.98
C ASP A 108 3.87 -10.69 5.01
N ARG A 109 3.10 -11.71 4.61
CA ARG A 109 3.56 -12.78 3.70
C ARG A 109 3.51 -12.42 2.21
N SER A 110 3.17 -11.18 1.88
CA SER A 110 3.22 -10.64 0.52
C SER A 110 4.25 -9.52 0.43
N ASP A 111 5.41 -9.78 1.05
CA ASP A 111 6.63 -9.00 0.92
C ASP A 111 6.54 -7.58 1.49
N VAL A 112 5.58 -7.30 2.37
CA VAL A 112 5.62 -6.05 3.15
C VAL A 112 6.72 -6.15 4.19
N TYR A 113 7.75 -5.31 4.06
CA TYR A 113 8.85 -5.22 5.03
C TYR A 113 8.58 -4.21 6.16
N ASN A 114 7.69 -3.24 5.94
CA ASN A 114 7.19 -2.31 6.96
C ASN A 114 5.89 -1.62 6.51
N VAL A 115 5.26 -0.86 7.40
CA VAL A 115 3.97 -0.19 7.15
C VAL A 115 4.02 0.82 5.99
N LEU A 116 5.20 1.38 5.68
CA LEU A 116 5.35 2.31 4.56
C LEU A 116 5.06 1.62 3.23
N LYS A 117 5.52 0.38 3.02
CA LYS A 117 5.18 -0.41 1.83
C LYS A 117 3.67 -0.66 1.73
N SER A 118 2.98 -0.96 2.85
CA SER A 118 1.52 -1.08 2.86
C SER A 118 0.82 0.22 2.47
N ALA A 119 1.28 1.37 2.98
CA ALA A 119 0.75 2.68 2.61
C ALA A 119 0.95 3.01 1.12
N VAL A 120 2.11 2.66 0.55
CA VAL A 120 2.44 2.88 -0.87
C VAL A 120 1.65 1.96 -1.79
N LEU A 121 1.36 0.72 -1.38
CA LEU A 121 0.43 -0.15 -2.09
C LEU A 121 -1.00 0.43 -2.10
N GLY A 122 -1.35 1.22 -1.09
CA GLY A 122 -2.59 1.97 -0.99
C GLY A 122 -2.68 3.19 -1.90
N LYS A 123 -3.81 3.91 -1.85
CA LYS A 123 -4.08 5.10 -2.68
C LYS A 123 -4.17 6.40 -1.86
N ASN A 124 -3.62 6.43 -0.64
CA ASN A 124 -3.68 7.61 0.22
C ASN A 124 -2.27 8.15 0.55
N THR A 125 -1.81 9.14 -0.23
CA THR A 125 -0.48 9.75 -0.09
C THR A 125 -0.30 10.49 1.24
N ARG A 126 -1.38 10.91 1.92
CA ARG A 126 -1.26 11.54 3.25
C ARG A 126 -0.73 10.53 4.27
N ILE A 127 -1.19 9.28 4.20
CA ILE A 127 -0.67 8.20 5.05
C ILE A 127 0.79 7.92 4.71
N VAL A 128 1.15 7.84 3.41
CA VAL A 128 2.56 7.67 2.99
C VAL A 128 3.44 8.75 3.60
N ARG A 129 3.05 10.02 3.50
CA ARG A 129 3.79 11.16 4.11
C ARG A 129 3.92 11.01 5.62
N LYS A 130 2.85 10.63 6.32
CA LYS A 130 2.86 10.44 7.78
C LYS A 130 3.82 9.33 8.19
N ILE A 131 3.69 8.14 7.59
CA ILE A 131 4.51 6.97 7.95
C ILE A 131 5.98 7.20 7.58
N HIS A 132 6.25 7.79 6.41
CA HIS A 132 7.61 8.13 6.00
C HIS A 132 8.27 9.12 6.98
N ALA A 133 7.55 10.14 7.44
CA ALA A 133 8.07 11.08 8.45
C ALA A 133 8.37 10.43 9.81
N LEU A 134 7.70 9.32 10.14
CA LEU A 134 7.96 8.52 11.36
C LEU A 134 9.10 7.50 11.17
N LEU A 135 9.61 7.35 9.94
CA LEU A 135 10.72 6.45 9.59
C LEU A 135 11.83 7.27 8.90
N PRO A 136 12.50 8.18 9.63
CA PRO A 136 13.40 9.18 9.05
C PRO A 136 14.64 8.59 8.36
N ASP A 137 15.02 7.36 8.73
CA ASP A 137 16.18 6.65 8.16
C ASP A 137 15.80 5.78 6.95
N THR A 138 14.61 5.95 6.38
CA THR A 138 14.19 5.20 5.18
C THR A 138 15.02 5.61 3.98
N ASP A 139 15.78 4.67 3.42
CA ASP A 139 16.35 4.81 2.09
C ASP A 139 15.31 4.40 1.04
N LEU A 140 14.77 5.37 0.29
CA LEU A 140 13.78 5.12 -0.75
C LEU A 140 14.33 4.33 -1.95
N ASN A 141 15.65 4.16 -2.02
CA ASN A 141 16.37 3.49 -3.09
C ASN A 141 16.93 2.11 -2.67
N ASP A 142 16.71 1.67 -1.43
CA ASP A 142 17.16 0.36 -0.97
C ASP A 142 16.33 -0.77 -1.60
N GLN A 143 16.93 -1.47 -2.56
CA GLN A 143 16.33 -2.60 -3.27
C GLN A 143 16.51 -3.94 -2.54
N THR A 144 17.15 -3.97 -1.36
CA THR A 144 17.40 -5.21 -0.62
C THR A 144 16.23 -5.63 0.28
N LEU A 145 15.30 -4.71 0.54
CA LEU A 145 14.13 -4.92 1.39
C LEU A 145 12.98 -5.65 0.69
N ASP A 146 13.02 -5.69 -0.65
CA ASP A 146 12.00 -6.26 -1.51
C ASP A 146 12.55 -7.50 -2.23
N SER A 147 11.75 -8.57 -2.28
CA SER A 147 12.17 -9.86 -2.82
C SER A 147 12.43 -9.85 -4.33
N ASP A 148 11.77 -8.97 -5.08
CA ASP A 148 12.00 -8.75 -6.51
C ASP A 148 12.97 -7.58 -6.76
N GLY A 149 13.37 -6.87 -5.70
CA GLY A 149 14.17 -5.67 -5.75
C GLY A 149 13.40 -4.43 -6.19
N GLU A 150 12.08 -4.40 -5.98
CA GLU A 150 11.28 -3.21 -6.28
C GLU A 150 11.54 -2.08 -5.27
N THR A 151 11.69 -0.85 -5.76
CA THR A 151 11.63 0.35 -4.91
C THR A 151 10.17 0.75 -4.66
N LEU A 152 9.93 1.59 -3.64
CA LEU A 152 8.60 2.13 -3.38
C LEU A 152 8.03 2.92 -4.59
N LEU A 153 8.90 3.55 -5.39
CA LEU A 153 8.47 4.25 -6.60
C LEU A 153 8.00 3.27 -7.69
N MET A 154 8.68 2.14 -7.86
CA MET A 154 8.23 1.07 -8.77
C MET A 154 6.88 0.51 -8.34
N ILE A 155 6.70 0.27 -7.03
CA ILE A 155 5.44 -0.22 -6.45
C ILE A 155 4.31 0.80 -6.68
N ALA A 156 4.57 2.10 -6.49
CA ALA A 156 3.61 3.16 -6.76
C ALA A 156 3.22 3.21 -8.24
N ALA A 157 4.20 3.12 -9.15
CA ALA A 157 3.98 3.12 -10.58
C ALA A 157 3.22 1.88 -11.07
N SER A 158 3.52 0.69 -10.55
CA SER A 158 2.86 -0.56 -10.93
C SER A 158 1.40 -0.66 -10.46
N ASN A 159 0.98 0.19 -9.52
CA ASN A 159 -0.38 0.19 -8.95
C ASN A 159 -1.17 1.47 -9.23
N ASP A 160 -0.65 2.36 -10.08
CA ASP A 160 -1.26 3.64 -10.46
C ASP A 160 -1.51 4.56 -9.25
N ARG A 161 -0.47 4.77 -8.44
CA ARG A 161 -0.49 5.64 -7.25
C ARG A 161 0.19 6.96 -7.57
N LEU A 162 -0.41 7.73 -8.47
CA LEU A 162 0.18 8.92 -9.09
C LEU A 162 0.71 9.94 -8.07
N GLU A 163 -0.13 10.36 -7.12
CA GLU A 163 0.25 11.35 -6.11
C GLU A 163 1.34 10.82 -5.16
N THR A 164 1.34 9.49 -4.92
CA THR A 164 2.39 8.83 -4.13
C THR A 164 3.72 8.79 -4.90
N ALA A 165 3.69 8.48 -6.19
CA ALA A 165 4.89 8.53 -7.04
C ALA A 165 5.48 9.95 -7.09
N GLU A 166 4.64 10.98 -7.29
CA GLU A 166 5.07 12.38 -7.25
C GLU A 166 5.69 12.75 -5.90
N TYR A 167 5.08 12.30 -4.80
CA TYR A 167 5.67 12.49 -3.47
C TYR A 167 7.04 11.81 -3.36
N LEU A 168 7.17 10.53 -3.71
CA LEU A 168 8.43 9.79 -3.60
C LEU A 168 9.54 10.43 -4.44
N LEU A 169 9.24 10.87 -5.67
CA LEU A 169 10.16 11.63 -6.52
C LEU A 169 10.63 12.92 -5.83
N SER A 170 9.71 13.66 -5.21
CA SER A 170 10.04 14.89 -4.46
C SER A 170 10.91 14.63 -3.22
N GLN A 171 10.97 13.39 -2.74
CA GLN A 171 11.80 12.97 -1.60
C GLN A 171 13.13 12.33 -2.05
N GLY A 172 13.45 12.33 -3.36
CA GLY A 172 14.72 11.82 -3.86
C GLY A 172 14.74 10.34 -4.22
N ALA A 173 13.58 9.70 -4.44
CA ALA A 173 13.55 8.38 -5.07
C ALA A 173 14.13 8.44 -6.48
N ASP A 174 15.10 7.58 -6.79
CA ASP A 174 15.73 7.46 -8.11
C ASP A 174 14.79 6.71 -9.05
N PRO A 175 14.30 7.37 -10.11
CA PRO A 175 13.31 6.77 -10.99
C PRO A 175 13.91 5.92 -12.11
N ASN A 176 15.25 5.86 -12.21
CA ASN A 176 15.97 5.07 -13.22
C ASN A 176 16.45 3.71 -12.71
N LEU A 177 16.21 3.39 -11.44
CA LEU A 177 16.46 2.04 -10.92
C LEU A 177 15.60 1.00 -11.65
N VAL A 178 16.08 -0.23 -11.65
CA VAL A 178 15.39 -1.42 -12.17
C VAL A 178 15.42 -2.52 -11.13
N THR A 179 14.38 -3.34 -11.08
CA THR A 179 14.30 -4.53 -10.23
C THR A 179 15.56 -5.38 -10.29
N THR A 180 15.95 -5.95 -9.14
CA THR A 180 17.21 -6.72 -9.03
C THR A 180 17.02 -8.23 -9.18
N ILE A 181 15.77 -8.71 -9.34
CA ILE A 181 15.50 -10.12 -9.61
C ILE A 181 16.25 -10.60 -10.87
N ARG A 182 16.99 -11.70 -10.73
CA ARG A 182 17.83 -12.24 -11.83
C ARG A 182 17.12 -13.25 -12.73
N SER A 183 15.95 -13.74 -12.32
CA SER A 183 15.20 -14.72 -13.07
C SER A 183 14.57 -14.08 -14.30
N THR A 184 15.16 -14.32 -15.48
CA THR A 184 14.73 -13.72 -16.76
C THR A 184 13.28 -14.05 -17.17
N GLY A 185 12.66 -15.04 -16.53
CA GLY A 185 11.25 -15.42 -16.74
C GLY A 185 10.27 -14.78 -15.75
N ALA A 186 10.75 -14.06 -14.73
CA ALA A 186 9.88 -13.43 -13.75
C ALA A 186 9.17 -12.20 -14.35
N ALA A 187 7.93 -11.95 -13.95
CA ALA A 187 7.18 -10.77 -14.39
C ALA A 187 7.87 -9.45 -14.00
N ALA A 188 8.53 -9.46 -12.84
CA ALA A 188 9.29 -8.34 -12.32
C ALA A 188 10.69 -8.21 -12.95
N TYR A 189 11.14 -9.11 -13.84
CA TYR A 189 12.47 -9.02 -14.43
C TYR A 189 12.64 -7.76 -15.29
N ASP A 190 13.72 -7.00 -15.03
CA ASP A 190 14.09 -5.81 -15.77
C ASP A 190 12.91 -4.83 -15.86
N GLN A 191 12.45 -4.39 -14.67
CA GLN A 191 11.35 -3.46 -14.52
C GLN A 191 11.79 -2.19 -13.80
N SER A 192 11.50 -1.06 -14.40
CA SER A 192 11.59 0.28 -13.82
C SER A 192 10.18 0.80 -13.53
N ALA A 193 10.08 1.93 -12.83
CA ALA A 193 8.80 2.61 -12.65
C ALA A 193 8.12 2.91 -14.00
N LEU A 194 8.88 3.36 -15.00
CA LEU A 194 8.32 3.67 -16.32
C LEU A 194 7.89 2.42 -17.09
N SER A 195 8.66 1.33 -17.06
CA SER A 195 8.25 0.10 -17.76
C SER A 195 6.99 -0.52 -17.17
N TYR A 196 6.78 -0.44 -15.86
CA TYR A 196 5.51 -0.82 -15.23
C TYR A 196 4.35 0.06 -15.70
N ALA A 197 4.52 1.38 -15.68
CA ALA A 197 3.51 2.33 -16.15
C ALA A 197 3.16 2.11 -17.64
N CYS A 198 4.16 1.80 -18.46
CA CYS A 198 3.99 1.46 -19.88
C CYS A 198 3.21 0.16 -20.07
N THR A 199 3.64 -0.93 -19.42
CA THR A 199 3.02 -2.26 -19.55
C THR A 199 1.55 -2.25 -19.14
N ARG A 200 1.18 -1.39 -18.18
CA ARG A 200 -0.19 -1.27 -17.66
C ARG A 200 -1.02 -0.15 -18.29
N GLY A 201 -0.43 0.67 -19.17
CA GLY A 201 -1.13 1.75 -19.85
C GLY A 201 -1.49 2.96 -18.96
N TYR A 202 -0.74 3.19 -17.87
CA TYR A 202 -0.98 4.30 -16.94
C TYR A 202 -0.41 5.62 -17.51
N GLY A 203 -1.16 6.25 -18.41
CA GLY A 203 -0.70 7.41 -19.19
C GLY A 203 -0.25 8.61 -18.35
N ASP A 204 -0.93 8.93 -17.25
CA ASP A 204 -0.52 10.05 -16.40
C ASP A 204 0.73 9.73 -15.58
N MET A 205 0.89 8.49 -15.12
CA MET A 205 2.12 8.00 -14.51
C MET A 205 3.29 8.05 -15.49
N GLN A 206 3.08 7.67 -16.76
CA GLN A 206 4.11 7.78 -17.81
C GLN A 206 4.54 9.23 -18.00
N LYS A 207 3.59 10.17 -18.12
CA LYS A 207 3.90 11.61 -18.26
C LYS A 207 4.68 12.14 -17.07
N LEU A 208 4.29 11.78 -15.84
CA LEU A 208 4.99 12.15 -14.62
C LEU A 208 6.44 11.68 -14.66
N LEU A 209 6.67 10.40 -14.91
CA LEU A 209 8.01 9.81 -14.92
C LEU A 209 8.89 10.39 -16.05
N ILE A 210 8.34 10.56 -17.25
CA ILE A 210 9.05 11.19 -18.39
C ILE A 210 9.44 12.63 -18.07
N ALA A 211 8.55 13.40 -17.42
CA ALA A 211 8.84 14.77 -17.00
C ALA A 211 9.99 14.84 -15.97
N HIS A 212 10.21 13.77 -15.21
CA HIS A 212 11.33 13.59 -14.29
C HIS A 212 12.58 12.97 -14.95
N GLY A 213 12.65 12.94 -16.28
CA GLY A 213 13.83 12.52 -17.04
C GLY A 213 14.08 11.02 -17.05
N VAL A 214 13.06 10.21 -16.75
CA VAL A 214 13.20 8.75 -16.73
C VAL A 214 13.46 8.20 -18.12
N ILE A 215 14.45 7.31 -18.21
CA ILE A 215 14.72 6.53 -19.42
C ILE A 215 14.18 5.12 -19.21
N ASN A 216 13.41 4.64 -20.17
CA ASN A 216 13.03 3.24 -20.23
C ASN A 216 14.29 2.42 -20.52
N HIS A 217 14.83 1.76 -19.51
CA HIS A 217 16.05 0.96 -19.59
C HIS A 217 15.99 -0.14 -20.68
N ARG A 218 14.79 -0.62 -21.04
CA ARG A 218 14.59 -1.65 -22.08
C ARG A 218 14.73 -1.09 -23.50
N THR A 219 14.39 0.19 -23.70
CA THR A 219 14.41 0.84 -25.02
C THR A 219 15.51 1.89 -25.16
N GLY A 220 16.09 2.35 -24.04
CA GLY A 220 17.03 3.46 -24.00
C GLY A 220 16.38 4.82 -24.29
N ARG A 221 15.04 4.92 -24.28
CA ARG A 221 14.29 6.14 -24.65
C ARG A 221 13.42 6.63 -23.50
N SER A 222 13.10 7.92 -23.47
CA SER A 222 12.10 8.48 -22.54
C SER A 222 10.68 8.28 -23.08
N SER A 223 10.35 7.03 -23.39
CA SER A 223 9.07 6.59 -23.98
C SER A 223 8.78 5.12 -23.69
N CYS A 224 7.53 4.71 -23.88
CA CYS A 224 7.14 3.30 -23.88
C CYS A 224 7.57 2.56 -25.16
N GLU A 225 7.87 3.30 -26.23
CA GLU A 225 8.41 2.85 -27.52
C GLU A 225 9.94 2.97 -27.60
#